data_AF-A0A8E3B4X9-F1
#
_entry.id   AF-A0A8E3B4X9-F1
#
_cell.length_a   1.000
_cell.length_b   1.000
_cell.length_c   1.000
_cell.angle_alpha   90.00
_cell.angle_beta   90.00
_cell.angle_gamma   90.00
#
_symmetry.space_group_name_H-M   'P 1'
#
loop_
_entity.id
_entity.type
_entity.pdbx_description
1 polymer ?
#
loop_
_entity_poly.entity_id
_entity_poly.type
_entity_poly.pdbx_seq_one_letter_code
_entity_poly.pdbx_strand_id
1 'polypeptide(L)' 'MEDPTGRVPALTFHALRRAFKTSIAERLIPEAQWSRHAKALVRKLTHNAHVDSGLVAWIIRK' A
#
# COMPACT_ATOMS: atom_id res chain seq x y z
N MET A 1 21.79 -11.13 -14.96
CA MET A 1 22.14 -9.94 -14.17
C MET A 1 21.08 -9.80 -13.11
N GLU A 2 21.38 -10.31 -11.92
CA GLU A 2 20.46 -10.32 -10.77
C GLU A 2 20.92 -9.19 -9.86
N ASP A 3 20.05 -8.21 -9.64
CA ASP A 3 20.30 -7.06 -8.78
C ASP A 3 20.11 -7.51 -7.32
N PRO A 4 21.14 -7.50 -6.46
CA PRO A 4 21.07 -8.06 -5.11
C PRO A 4 20.36 -7.13 -4.11
N THR A 5 19.72 -6.07 -4.60
CA THR A 5 18.88 -5.24 -3.75
C THR A 5 17.51 -5.89 -3.67
N GLY A 6 17.11 -6.34 -2.48
CA GLY A 6 15.72 -6.67 -2.10
C GLY A 6 14.79 -5.46 -2.17
N ARG A 7 14.80 -4.74 -3.29
CA ARG A 7 13.89 -3.68 -3.68
C ARG A 7 12.60 -4.37 -4.04
N VAL A 8 11.62 -4.27 -3.16
CA VAL A 8 10.23 -4.20 -3.60
C VAL A 8 10.20 -3.25 -4.81
N PRO A 9 9.90 -3.74 -6.03
CA PRO A 9 9.99 -2.93 -7.22
C PRO A 9 9.20 -1.64 -7.04
N ALA A 10 9.68 -0.50 -7.54
CA ALA A 10 8.89 0.74 -7.56
C ALA A 10 7.49 0.51 -8.18
N LEU A 11 7.42 -0.43 -9.13
CA LEU A 11 6.20 -0.97 -9.72
C LEU A 11 5.18 -1.47 -8.68
N THR A 12 5.63 -2.10 -7.60
CA THR A 12 4.80 -2.65 -6.53
C THR A 12 4.15 -1.55 -5.69
N PHE A 13 4.83 -0.42 -5.47
CA PHE A 13 4.25 0.71 -4.73
C PHE A 13 3.15 1.44 -5.52
N HIS A 14 3.33 1.60 -6.83
CA HIS A 14 2.28 2.13 -7.70
C HIS A 14 1.08 1.17 -7.79
N ALA A 15 1.33 -0.14 -7.87
CA ALA A 15 0.29 -1.16 -7.84
C ALA A 15 -0.48 -1.15 -6.50
N LEU A 16 0.21 -1.03 -5.37
CA LEU A 16 -0.38 -0.88 -4.03
C LEU A 16 -1.30 0.33 -3.95
N ARG A 17 -0.83 1.48 -4.44
CA ARG A 17 -1.62 2.72 -4.44
C ARG A 17 -2.86 2.60 -5.34
N ARG A 18 -2.73 1.95 -6.49
CA ARG A 18 -3.86 1.71 -7.40
C ARG A 18 -4.87 0.74 -6.79
N ALA A 19 -4.41 -0.37 -6.22
CA ALA A 19 -5.26 -1.34 -5.51
C ALA A 19 -5.98 -0.71 -4.31
N PHE A 20 -5.28 0.15 -3.56
CA PHE A 20 -5.89 0.93 -2.49
C PHE A 20 -7.00 1.85 -3.02
N LYS A 21 -6.72 2.67 -4.04
CA LYS A 21 -7.69 3.60 -4.65
C LYS A 21 -8.91 2.87 -5.22
N THR A 22 -8.72 1.73 -5.89
CA THR A 22 -9.81 0.87 -6.35
C THR A 22 -10.63 0.35 -5.17
N SER A 23 -9.97 -0.19 -4.14
CA SER A 23 -10.67 -0.79 -3.01
C SER A 23 -11.48 0.22 -2.19
N ILE A 24 -10.99 1.46 -1.98
CA ILE A 24 -11.76 2.50 -1.29
C ILE A 24 -12.97 2.96 -2.12
N ALA A 25 -12.86 2.97 -3.46
CA ALA A 25 -13.94 3.35 -4.36
C ALA A 25 -15.02 2.27 -4.42
N GLU A 26 -14.62 0.99 -4.55
CA GLU A 26 -15.55 -0.14 -4.63
C GLU A 26 -16.30 -0.38 -3.31
N ARG A 27 -15.60 -0.23 -2.18
CA ARG A 27 -16.17 -0.53 -0.85
C ARG A 27 -16.68 0.72 -0.12
N LEU A 28 -16.65 1.88 -0.77
CA LEU A 28 -17.03 3.18 -0.20
C LEU A 28 -16.40 3.39 1.19
N ILE A 29 -15.10 3.11 1.30
CA ILE A 29 -14.41 3.16 2.59
C ILE A 29 -14.28 4.63 3.01
N PRO A 30 -14.76 5.02 4.20
CA PRO A 30 -14.65 6.40 4.66
C PRO A 30 -13.20 6.75 4.99
N GLU A 31 -12.83 8.04 4.84
CA GLU A 31 -11.46 8.55 5.06
C GLU A 31 -10.89 8.18 6.44
N ALA A 32 -11.74 8.15 7.47
CA ALA A 32 -11.37 7.71 8.82
C ALA A 32 -10.79 6.28 8.87
N GLN A 33 -11.14 5.43 7.90
CA GLN A 33 -10.69 4.04 7.82
C GLN A 33 -9.55 3.83 6.81
N TRP A 34 -9.17 4.85 6.05
CA TRP A 34 -8.15 4.73 4.99
C TRP A 34 -6.79 4.28 5.52
N SER A 35 -6.36 4.80 6.67
CA SER A 35 -5.09 4.43 7.28
C SER A 35 -5.04 2.96 7.71
N ARG A 36 -6.12 2.48 8.32
CA ARG A 36 -6.26 1.07 8.71
C ARG A 36 -6.30 0.17 7.46
N HIS A 37 -7.05 0.56 6.44
CA HIS A 37 -7.19 -0.20 5.21
C HIS A 37 -5.88 -0.28 4.41
N ALA A 38 -5.18 0.85 4.27
CA ALA A 38 -3.87 0.90 3.61
C ALA A 38 -2.84 0.01 4.32
N LYS A 39 -2.78 0.04 5.66
CA LYS A 39 -1.91 -0.87 6.43
C LYS A 39 -2.23 -2.34 6.19
N ALA A 40 -3.51 -2.70 6.21
CA ALA A 40 -3.94 -4.07 5.95
C ALA A 40 -3.58 -4.53 4.53
N LEU A 41 -3.77 -3.66 3.53
CA LEU A 41 -3.46 -3.95 2.13
C LEU A 41 -1.95 -4.11 1.89
N VAL A 42 -1.13 -3.22 2.47
CA VAL A 42 0.34 -3.34 2.38
C VAL A 42 0.80 -4.64 3.04
N ARG A 43 0.38 -4.93 4.28
CA ARG A 43 0.74 -6.16 4.99
C ARG A 43 0.35 -7.41 4.20
N LYS A 44 -0.83 -7.42 3.58
CA LYS A 44 -1.32 -8.56 2.79
C LYS A 44 -0.48 -8.80 1.53
N LEU A 45 0.04 -7.74 0.91
CA LEU A 45 0.76 -7.83 -0.36
C LEU A 45 2.28 -7.96 -0.20
N THR A 46 2.85 -7.40 0.85
CA THR A 46 4.29 -7.50 1.14
C THR A 46 4.64 -8.67 2.06
N HIS A 47 3.62 -9.33 2.64
CA HIS A 47 3.75 -10.30 3.73
C HIS A 47 4.58 -9.78 4.92
N ASN A 48 4.79 -8.46 5.00
CA ASN A 48 5.61 -7.84 6.02
C ASN A 48 4.75 -7.40 7.19
N ALA A 49 5.11 -7.85 8.39
CA ALA A 49 4.43 -7.45 9.62
C ALA A 49 4.62 -5.96 9.92
N HIS A 50 5.80 -5.41 9.57
CA HIS A 50 6.12 -4.01 9.72
C HIS A 50 5.71 -3.23 8.46
N VAL A 51 4.77 -2.31 8.64
CA VAL A 51 4.33 -1.40 7.59
C VAL A 51 4.80 0.00 7.96
N ASP A 52 5.65 0.56 7.12
CA ASP A 52 6.15 1.92 7.30
C ASP A 52 5.01 2.95 7.29
N SER A 53 5.02 3.85 8.27
CA SER A 53 3.97 4.85 8.43
C SER A 53 4.03 5.93 7.35
N GLY A 54 5.23 6.24 6.84
CA GLY A 54 5.45 7.15 5.71
C GLY A 54 4.90 6.57 4.41
N LEU A 55 5.08 5.28 4.17
CA LEU A 55 4.48 4.57 3.04
C LEU A 55 2.94 4.64 3.09
N VAL A 56 2.35 4.41 4.26
CA VAL A 56 0.88 4.51 4.44
C VAL A 56 0.41 5.93 4.14
N ALA A 57 1.09 6.95 4.67
CA ALA A 57 0.77 8.34 4.39
C ALA A 57 0.89 8.65 2.89
N TRP A 58 1.92 8.13 2.20
CA TRP A 58 2.10 8.29 0.76
C TRP A 58 1.01 7.62 -0.08
N ILE A 59 0.52 6.44 0.32
CA ILE A 59 -0.57 5.74 -0.35
C ILE A 59 -1.89 6.53 -0.23
N ILE A 60 -2.17 7.08 0.95
CA ILE A 60 -3.38 7.85 1.27
C ILE A 60 -3.37 9.22 0.59
N ARG A 61 -2.18 9.82 0.41
CA ARG A 61 -2.04 11.14 -0.20
C ARG A 61 -2.62 11.15 -1.62
N LYS A 62 -3.44 12.15 -1.94
CA LYS A 62 -4.17 12.25 -3.23
C LYS A 62 -3.23 12.17 -4.44
#